data_AF-A0A7X4XME2-F1
#
_entry.id   AF-A0A7X4XME2-F1
#
_cell.length_a   1.000
_cell.length_b   1.000
_cell.length_c   1.000
_cell.angle_alpha   90.00
_cell.angle_beta   90.00
_cell.angle_gamma   90.00
#
_symmetry.space_group_name_H-M   'P 1'
#
loop_
_entity.id
_entity.type
_entity.pdbx_description
1 polymer ?
#
loop_
_entity_poly.entity_id
_entity_poly.type
_entity_poly.pdbx_seq_one_letter_code
_entity_poly.pdbx_strand_id
1 'polypeptide(L)'
;MQNKKLQQALQDITYSINTELKIQNPNYEDMTTEQMLFYVNAHCVDMQFVPLSVEQAGMLSDTSQNQLFVLGMLIKAYSEQNIYQSILFKSYESALNHFSAYELNYAQKLVEMCTDKKFSNADTMLYTTLSVTVNYFANDFVEPFDVQILEEAKLVCLTKMFLAIQADKQDLKLVN
;
A
#
# COMPACT_ATOMS: atom_id res chain seq x y z
N MET A 1 -19.50 7.14 -1.05
CA MET A 1 -20.00 6.41 0.16
C MET A 1 -18.82 6.31 1.11
N GLN A 2 -18.89 6.81 2.35
CA GLN A 2 -17.71 6.88 3.23
C GLN A 2 -17.61 5.61 4.08
N ASN A 3 -16.63 4.75 3.79
CA ASN A 3 -16.43 3.48 4.49
C ASN A 3 -15.78 3.73 5.87
N LYS A 4 -16.61 3.97 6.90
CA LYS A 4 -16.15 4.28 8.26
C LYS A 4 -15.17 3.27 8.85
N LYS A 5 -15.31 2.00 8.48
CA LYS A 5 -14.45 0.93 8.99
C LYS A 5 -13.06 0.95 8.35
N LEU A 6 -12.97 1.31 7.08
CA LEU A 6 -11.68 1.56 6.41
C LEU A 6 -10.94 2.75 7.06
N GLN A 7 -11.67 3.82 7.37
CA GLN A 7 -11.10 4.97 8.09
C GLN A 7 -10.58 4.58 9.48
N GLN A 8 -11.34 3.76 10.22
CA GLN A 8 -10.89 3.23 11.50
C GLN A 8 -9.62 2.38 11.33
N ALA A 9 -9.58 1.48 10.33
CA ALA A 9 -8.39 0.66 10.08
C ALA A 9 -7.14 1.49 9.78
N LEU A 10 -7.28 2.60 9.02
CA LEU A 10 -6.19 3.55 8.77
C LEU A 10 -5.72 4.25 10.05
N GLN A 11 -6.64 4.63 10.93
CA GLN A 11 -6.30 5.22 12.22
C GLN A 11 -5.57 4.20 13.12
N ASP A 12 -6.07 2.97 13.18
CA ASP A 12 -5.52 1.92 14.02
C ASP A 12 -4.10 1.53 13.61
N ILE A 13 -3.83 1.41 12.30
CA ILE A 13 -2.48 1.09 11.81
C ILE A 13 -1.52 2.27 12.03
N THR A 14 -1.98 3.50 11.82
CA THR A 14 -1.17 4.71 12.06
C THR A 14 -0.78 4.83 13.53
N TYR A 15 -1.74 4.60 14.44
CA TYR A 15 -1.47 4.55 15.88
C TYR A 15 -0.46 3.47 16.23
N SER A 16 -0.59 2.27 15.64
CA SER A 16 0.32 1.15 15.88
C SER A 16 1.75 1.47 15.43
N ILE A 17 1.93 2.11 14.26
CA ILE A 17 3.25 2.51 13.78
C ILE A 17 3.85 3.60 14.67
N ASN A 18 3.10 4.65 15.01
CA ASN A 18 3.58 5.70 15.92
C ASN A 18 4.05 5.11 17.25
N THR A 19 3.29 4.15 17.80
CA THR A 19 3.63 3.47 19.05
C THR A 19 4.97 2.73 18.93
N GLU A 20 5.19 2.00 17.85
CA GLU A 20 6.47 1.30 17.63
C GLU A 20 7.64 2.25 17.47
N LEU A 21 7.49 3.32 16.70
CA LEU A 21 8.54 4.33 16.51
C LEU A 21 8.87 5.05 17.82
N LYS A 22 7.86 5.33 18.66
CA LYS A 22 8.04 5.95 19.98
C LYS A 22 8.72 5.04 21.00
N ILE A 23 8.49 3.74 20.92
CA ILE A 23 9.22 2.75 21.72
C ILE A 23 10.72 2.76 21.36
N GLN A 24 11.05 2.94 20.08
CA GLN A 24 12.44 3.00 19.61
C GLN A 24 13.09 4.36 19.91
N ASN A 25 12.33 5.46 19.81
CA ASN A 25 12.77 6.80 20.10
C ASN A 25 11.68 7.55 20.91
N PRO A 26 11.84 7.70 22.24
CA PRO A 26 10.84 8.36 23.08
C PRO A 26 10.55 9.83 22.72
N ASN A 27 11.46 10.50 22.00
CA ASN A 27 11.29 11.88 21.54
C ASN A 27 10.57 11.98 20.19
N TYR A 28 10.17 10.85 19.61
CA TYR A 28 9.40 10.82 18.36
C TYR A 28 8.02 11.46 18.55
N GLU A 29 7.68 12.39 17.65
CA GLU A 29 6.37 13.04 17.60
C GLU A 29 5.41 12.22 16.74
N ASP A 30 4.19 12.00 17.24
CA ASP A 30 3.19 11.19 16.55
C ASP A 30 2.78 11.87 15.23
N MET A 31 2.78 11.11 14.13
CA MET A 31 2.42 11.56 12.80
C MET A 31 0.98 11.19 12.42
N THR A 32 0.34 12.01 11.59
CA THR A 32 -0.94 11.65 10.95
C THR A 32 -0.74 10.59 9.87
N THR A 33 -1.84 9.99 9.40
CA THR A 33 -1.85 9.03 8.28
C THR A 33 -1.13 9.60 7.05
N GLU A 34 -1.44 10.84 6.67
CA GLU A 34 -0.87 11.52 5.50
C GLU A 34 0.62 11.79 5.67
N GLN A 35 1.05 12.23 6.85
CA GLN A 35 2.46 12.43 7.16
C GLN A 35 3.22 11.10 7.10
N MET A 36 2.63 10.02 7.62
CA MET A 36 3.26 8.70 7.66
C MET A 36 3.41 8.07 6.28
N LEU A 37 2.44 8.29 5.38
CA LEU A 37 2.49 7.80 4.00
C LEU A 37 3.71 8.31 3.23
N PHE A 38 4.17 9.54 3.53
CA PHE A 38 5.39 10.11 2.94
C PHE A 38 6.66 9.31 3.31
N TYR A 39 6.67 8.66 4.47
CA TYR A 39 7.82 7.91 4.97
C TYR A 39 7.77 6.40 4.68
N VAL A 40 6.70 5.89 4.05
CA VAL A 40 6.58 4.45 3.72
C VAL A 40 7.80 3.95 2.95
N ASN A 41 8.29 4.71 1.97
CA ASN A 41 9.46 4.33 1.19
C ASN A 41 10.75 4.32 2.01
N ALA A 42 10.84 5.06 3.12
CA ALA A 42 12.02 5.03 3.98
C ALA A 42 12.14 3.72 4.78
N HIS A 43 11.03 2.99 4.94
CA HIS A 43 10.98 1.75 5.75
C HIS A 43 10.76 0.49 4.91
N CYS A 44 10.09 0.61 3.76
CA CYS A 44 9.70 -0.55 2.94
C CYS A 44 10.66 -0.84 1.78
N VAL A 45 11.62 0.05 1.50
CA VAL A 45 12.24 0.13 0.18
C VAL A 45 13.75 0.27 0.25
N ASP A 46 14.40 -0.29 -0.76
CA ASP A 46 15.75 0.07 -1.17
C ASP A 46 15.68 1.33 -2.05
N MET A 47 16.13 2.47 -1.51
CA MET A 47 15.96 3.80 -2.10
C MET A 47 16.39 3.90 -3.58
N GLN A 48 17.25 2.99 -4.05
CA GLN A 48 17.65 2.89 -5.45
C GLN A 48 16.48 2.67 -6.43
N PHE A 49 15.35 2.12 -5.99
CA PHE A 49 14.18 1.86 -6.84
C PHE A 49 13.19 3.02 -6.94
N VAL A 50 13.36 4.08 -6.14
CA VAL A 50 12.43 5.23 -6.14
C VAL A 50 12.37 5.94 -7.50
N PRO A 51 13.49 6.28 -8.18
CA PRO A 51 13.44 6.94 -9.48
C PRO A 51 12.70 6.12 -10.55
N LEU A 52 12.97 4.82 -10.61
CA LEU A 52 12.29 3.88 -11.52
C LEU A 52 10.80 3.77 -11.21
N SER A 53 10.44 3.76 -9.93
CA SER A 53 9.04 3.69 -9.49
C SER A 53 8.25 4.96 -9.84
N VAL A 54 8.90 6.13 -9.79
CA VAL A 54 8.31 7.40 -10.26
C VAL A 54 8.11 7.39 -11.76
N GLU A 55 9.08 6.91 -12.53
CA GLU A 55 8.95 6.75 -13.98
C GLU A 55 7.80 5.79 -14.32
N GLN A 56 7.73 4.62 -13.67
CA GLN A 56 6.66 3.65 -13.89
C GLN A 56 5.28 4.20 -13.56
N ALA A 57 5.12 4.89 -12.42
CA ALA A 57 3.87 5.55 -12.08
C ALA A 57 3.50 6.65 -13.09
N GLY A 58 4.48 7.38 -13.62
CA GLY A 58 4.27 8.39 -14.66
C GLY A 58 4.01 7.84 -16.08
N MET A 59 4.41 6.60 -16.37
CA MET A 59 4.20 5.93 -17.66
C MET A 59 2.78 5.37 -17.84
N LEU A 60 2.01 5.27 -16.75
CA LEU A 60 0.58 4.94 -16.79
C LEU A 60 -0.12 6.13 -17.48
N SER A 61 -0.41 5.99 -18.77
CA SER A 61 -0.61 7.08 -19.72
C SER A 61 -1.92 7.87 -19.52
N ASP A 62 -2.71 7.52 -18.51
CA ASP A 62 -3.95 8.18 -18.12
C ASP A 62 -4.36 7.81 -16.68
N THR A 63 -5.26 8.61 -16.11
CA THR A 63 -5.84 8.42 -14.76
C THR A 63 -6.45 7.03 -14.56
N SER A 64 -7.07 6.45 -15.59
CA SER A 64 -7.71 5.13 -15.48
C SER A 64 -6.68 4.00 -15.32
N GLN A 65 -5.49 4.16 -15.90
CA GLN A 65 -4.38 3.22 -15.72
C GLN A 65 -3.78 3.29 -14.33
N ASN A 66 -3.70 4.48 -13.71
CA ASN A 66 -3.33 4.62 -12.29
C ASN A 66 -4.31 3.88 -11.38
N GLN A 67 -5.61 4.03 -11.63
CA GLN A 67 -6.66 3.33 -10.87
C GLN A 67 -6.55 1.81 -11.02
N LEU A 68 -6.40 1.32 -12.25
CA LEU A 68 -6.28 -0.11 -12.55
C LEU A 68 -4.97 -0.71 -12.02
N PHE A 69 -3.87 0.04 -12.02
CA PHE A 69 -2.62 -0.36 -11.39
C PHE A 69 -2.81 -0.53 -9.88
N VAL A 70 -3.37 0.47 -9.21
CA VAL A 70 -3.64 0.40 -7.77
C VAL A 70 -4.59 -0.76 -7.45
N LEU A 71 -5.63 -0.97 -8.26
CA LEU A 71 -6.53 -2.12 -8.14
C LEU A 71 -5.76 -3.44 -8.24
N GLY A 72 -4.85 -3.56 -9.20
CA GLY A 72 -3.99 -4.74 -9.37
C GLY A 72 -3.08 -4.97 -8.17
N MET A 73 -2.53 -3.89 -7.59
CA MET A 73 -1.72 -3.94 -6.38
C MET A 73 -2.52 -4.34 -5.14
N LEU A 74 -3.79 -3.93 -5.03
CA LEU A 74 -4.69 -4.42 -3.98
C LEU A 74 -4.90 -5.94 -4.11
N ILE A 75 -5.22 -6.43 -5.30
CA ILE A 75 -5.35 -7.87 -5.56
C ILE A 75 -4.05 -8.59 -5.16
N LYS A 76 -2.90 -8.03 -5.51
CA LYS A 76 -1.59 -8.62 -5.24
C LYS A 76 -1.34 -8.72 -3.74
N ALA A 77 -1.50 -7.60 -3.03
CA ALA A 77 -1.38 -7.53 -1.59
C ALA A 77 -2.27 -8.58 -0.91
N TYR A 78 -3.49 -8.74 -1.39
CA TYR A 78 -4.46 -9.67 -0.82
C TYR A 78 -4.17 -11.13 -1.17
N SER A 79 -3.51 -11.39 -2.31
CA SER A 79 -3.06 -12.73 -2.69
C SER A 79 -1.78 -13.17 -1.97
N GLU A 80 -0.91 -12.23 -1.58
CA GLU A 80 0.40 -12.51 -0.97
C GLU A 80 0.34 -12.84 0.54
N GLN A 81 -0.75 -12.51 1.24
CA GLN A 81 -0.85 -12.72 2.69
C GLN A 81 -2.01 -13.63 3.08
N ASN A 82 -1.66 -14.91 3.27
CA ASN A 82 -2.45 -15.88 4.03
C ASN A 82 -2.34 -15.54 5.54
N ILE A 83 -3.48 -15.45 6.25
CA ILE A 83 -3.67 -15.37 7.71
C ILE A 83 -3.78 -13.97 8.37
N TYR A 84 -2.77 -13.11 8.46
CA TYR A 84 -2.86 -11.85 9.26
C TYR A 84 -3.84 -10.81 8.70
N GLN A 85 -4.06 -10.87 7.40
CA GLN A 85 -4.87 -9.90 6.67
C GLN A 85 -6.36 -10.31 6.61
N SER A 86 -6.69 -11.58 6.96
CA SER A 86 -8.08 -12.05 7.10
C SER A 86 -8.91 -11.27 8.14
N ILE A 87 -8.23 -10.63 9.11
CA ILE A 87 -8.83 -9.73 10.10
C ILE A 87 -9.18 -8.37 9.48
N LEU A 88 -8.30 -7.82 8.63
CA LEU A 88 -8.55 -6.59 7.87
C LEU A 88 -9.66 -6.82 6.83
N PHE A 89 -9.66 -7.95 6.13
CA PHE A 89 -10.61 -8.27 5.03
C PHE A 89 -12.05 -8.53 5.43
N LYS A 90 -12.31 -9.06 6.62
CA LYS A 90 -13.69 -9.26 7.09
C LYS A 90 -14.28 -8.01 7.73
N SER A 91 -13.45 -7.01 7.98
CA SER A 91 -13.87 -5.87 8.76
C SER A 91 -14.68 -4.87 7.93
N TYR A 92 -14.34 -4.61 6.67
CA TYR A 92 -15.00 -3.59 5.82
C TYR A 92 -15.32 -4.07 4.39
N GLU A 93 -16.26 -3.37 3.73
CA GLU A 93 -16.66 -3.65 2.34
C GLU A 93 -15.60 -3.14 1.36
N SER A 94 -14.79 -4.03 0.78
CA SER A 94 -13.70 -3.67 -0.15
C SER A 94 -14.21 -3.23 -1.52
N ALA A 95 -13.48 -2.29 -2.15
CA ALA A 95 -13.68 -1.84 -3.51
C ALA A 95 -13.61 -3.00 -4.51
N LEU A 96 -12.78 -4.02 -4.27
CA LEU A 96 -12.64 -5.19 -5.15
C LEU A 96 -13.95 -5.90 -5.44
N ASN A 97 -14.91 -5.87 -4.50
CA ASN A 97 -16.21 -6.54 -4.65
C ASN A 97 -17.12 -5.88 -5.71
N HIS A 98 -16.77 -4.68 -6.17
CA HIS A 98 -17.55 -3.91 -7.14
C HIS A 98 -17.06 -4.09 -8.57
N PHE A 99 -15.92 -4.77 -8.77
CA PHE A 99 -15.34 -5.00 -10.08
C PHE A 99 -15.67 -6.40 -10.59
N SER A 100 -15.88 -6.50 -11.90
CA SER A 100 -16.05 -7.78 -12.58
C SER A 100 -14.75 -8.57 -12.62
N ALA A 101 -14.85 -9.88 -12.81
CA ALA A 101 -13.68 -10.73 -13.02
C ALA A 101 -12.81 -10.28 -14.20
N TYR A 102 -13.41 -9.66 -15.23
CA TYR A 102 -12.67 -9.12 -16.37
C TYR A 102 -11.78 -7.94 -15.96
N GLU A 103 -12.33 -6.99 -15.21
CA GLU A 103 -11.59 -5.81 -14.73
C GLU A 103 -10.47 -6.19 -13.77
N LEU A 104 -10.74 -7.13 -12.86
CA LEU A 104 -9.72 -7.64 -11.93
C LEU A 104 -8.58 -8.36 -12.68
N ASN A 105 -8.89 -9.16 -13.71
CA ASN A 105 -7.88 -9.80 -14.54
C ASN A 105 -7.07 -8.79 -15.37
N TYR A 106 -7.70 -7.72 -15.84
CA TYR A 106 -7.00 -6.66 -16.57
C TYR A 106 -6.04 -5.89 -15.66
N ALA A 107 -6.49 -5.55 -14.45
CA ALA A 107 -5.66 -4.91 -13.43
C ALA A 107 -4.42 -5.76 -13.05
N GLN A 108 -4.58 -7.09 -12.91
CA GLN A 108 -3.46 -8.00 -12.69
C GLN A 108 -2.43 -7.95 -13.84
N LYS A 109 -2.90 -8.03 -15.09
CA LYS A 109 -2.01 -7.96 -16.27
C LYS A 109 -1.23 -6.67 -16.34
N LEU A 110 -1.84 -5.55 -15.95
CA LEU A 110 -1.18 -4.25 -15.94
C LEU A 110 0.00 -4.25 -14.94
N VAL A 111 -0.16 -4.84 -13.76
CA VAL A 111 0.94 -5.03 -12.79
C VAL A 111 2.05 -5.93 -13.34
N GLU A 112 1.70 -7.02 -14.05
CA GLU A 112 2.68 -7.89 -14.70
C GLU A 112 3.49 -7.15 -15.77
N MET A 113 2.83 -6.30 -16.57
CA MET A 113 3.48 -5.49 -17.59
C MET A 113 4.48 -4.48 -16.99
N CYS A 114 4.21 -3.92 -15.81
CA CYS A 114 5.13 -3.00 -15.14
C CYS A 114 6.42 -3.68 -14.64
N THR A 115 6.41 -5.00 -14.42
CA THR A 115 7.55 -5.72 -13.80
C THR A 115 8.23 -6.73 -14.69
N ASP A 116 7.63 -7.09 -15.82
CA ASP A 116 8.01 -8.25 -16.64
C ASP A 116 8.09 -9.55 -15.81
N LYS A 117 7.29 -9.63 -14.74
CA LYS A 117 7.20 -10.77 -13.82
C LYS A 117 5.76 -11.24 -13.69
N LYS A 118 5.61 -12.53 -13.39
CA LYS A 118 4.31 -13.10 -13.04
C LYS A 118 3.76 -12.44 -11.79
N PHE A 119 2.45 -12.24 -11.75
CA PHE A 119 1.74 -11.54 -10.68
C PHE A 119 2.01 -12.13 -9.28
N SER A 120 2.24 -13.45 -9.19
CA SER A 120 2.49 -14.17 -7.93
C SER A 120 3.89 -13.94 -7.34
N ASN A 121 4.83 -13.34 -8.07
CA ASN A 121 6.21 -13.18 -7.61
C ASN A 121 6.31 -12.00 -6.62
N ALA A 122 6.98 -12.20 -5.48
CA ALA A 122 7.27 -11.10 -4.56
C ALA A 122 8.15 -10.06 -5.28
N ASP A 123 7.75 -8.79 -5.22
CA ASP A 123 8.52 -7.69 -5.80
C ASP A 123 8.39 -6.42 -4.94
N THR A 124 9.48 -6.04 -4.30
CA THR A 124 9.57 -4.83 -3.46
C THR A 124 9.39 -3.54 -4.27
N MET A 125 9.80 -3.54 -5.55
CA MET A 125 9.66 -2.38 -6.44
C MET A 125 8.18 -2.02 -6.68
N LEU A 126 7.30 -3.03 -6.74
CA LEU A 126 5.87 -2.80 -6.93
C LEU A 126 5.21 -2.06 -5.76
N TYR A 127 5.59 -2.40 -4.53
CA TYR A 127 5.09 -1.69 -3.34
C TYR A 127 5.68 -0.27 -3.21
N THR A 128 6.89 -0.07 -3.74
CA THR A 128 7.48 1.28 -3.90
C THR A 128 6.66 2.09 -4.89
N THR A 129 6.34 1.51 -6.04
CA THR A 129 5.51 2.14 -7.08
C THR A 129 4.12 2.47 -6.54
N LEU A 130 3.49 1.54 -5.82
CA LEU A 130 2.23 1.79 -5.13
C LEU A 130 2.32 2.98 -4.16
N SER A 131 3.37 3.05 -3.33
CA SER A 131 3.59 4.18 -2.41
C SER A 131 3.74 5.49 -3.16
N VAL A 132 4.50 5.50 -4.27
CA VAL A 132 4.65 6.69 -5.12
C VAL A 132 3.30 7.10 -5.72
N THR A 133 2.53 6.16 -6.28
CA THR A 133 1.19 6.45 -6.83
C THR A 133 0.27 7.05 -5.76
N VAL A 134 0.23 6.46 -4.56
CA VAL A 134 -0.61 6.92 -3.45
C VAL A 134 -0.19 8.31 -2.92
N ASN A 135 1.11 8.64 -2.96
CA ASN A 135 1.61 9.91 -2.43
C ASN A 135 1.55 11.06 -3.46
N TYR A 136 1.88 10.78 -4.73
CA TYR A 136 2.09 11.81 -5.75
C TYR A 136 0.96 11.91 -6.77
N PHE A 137 0.18 10.85 -6.95
CA PHE A 137 -0.90 10.76 -7.92
C PHE A 137 -2.28 10.60 -7.24
N ALA A 138 -2.38 10.86 -5.94
CA ALA A 138 -3.66 10.79 -5.20
C ALA A 138 -4.77 11.66 -5.81
N ASN A 139 -4.40 12.78 -6.44
CA ASN A 139 -5.35 13.70 -7.08
C ASN A 139 -6.02 13.10 -8.32
N ASP A 140 -5.54 11.97 -8.84
CA ASP A 140 -6.14 11.24 -9.95
C ASP A 140 -7.35 10.39 -9.50
N PHE A 141 -7.57 10.23 -8.19
CA PHE A 141 -8.65 9.42 -7.63
C PHE A 141 -9.80 10.31 -7.17
N VAL A 142 -10.61 10.78 -8.11
CA VAL A 142 -11.63 11.81 -7.86
C VAL A 142 -13.03 11.21 -7.62
N GLU A 143 -13.37 10.13 -8.34
CA GLU A 143 -14.68 9.51 -8.19
C GLU A 143 -14.79 8.77 -6.84
N PRO A 144 -15.99 8.68 -6.25
CA PRO A 144 -16.15 8.08 -4.93
C PRO A 144 -15.59 6.65 -4.78
N PHE A 145 -15.63 5.86 -5.86
CA PHE A 145 -15.04 4.52 -5.88
C PHE A 145 -13.52 4.54 -5.99
N ASP A 146 -12.96 5.46 -6.79
CA ASP A 146 -11.51 5.64 -6.92
C ASP A 146 -10.91 6.09 -5.58
N VAL A 147 -11.60 7.00 -4.88
CA VAL A 147 -11.21 7.42 -3.52
C VAL A 147 -11.15 6.21 -2.59
N GLN A 148 -12.11 5.28 -2.66
CA GLN A 148 -12.07 4.08 -1.84
C GLN A 148 -10.88 3.17 -2.19
N ILE A 149 -10.59 2.98 -3.48
CA ILE A 149 -9.41 2.22 -3.95
C ILE A 149 -8.13 2.84 -3.39
N LEU A 150 -8.00 4.17 -3.45
CA LEU A 150 -6.86 4.90 -2.92
C LEU A 150 -6.71 4.71 -1.40
N GLU A 151 -7.81 4.78 -0.64
CA GLU A 151 -7.79 4.58 0.81
C GLU A 151 -7.39 3.13 1.20
N GLU A 152 -7.85 2.13 0.45
CA GLU A 152 -7.38 0.74 0.63
C GLU A 152 -5.90 0.60 0.32
N ALA A 153 -5.40 1.31 -0.69
CA ALA A 153 -3.98 1.30 -1.06
C ALA A 153 -3.10 1.95 0.01
N LYS A 154 -3.56 3.06 0.62
CA LYS A 154 -2.90 3.67 1.79
C LYS A 154 -2.76 2.67 2.93
N LEU A 155 -3.82 1.91 3.21
CA LEU A 155 -3.82 0.89 4.26
C LEU A 155 -2.80 -0.22 3.98
N VAL A 156 -2.71 -0.67 2.73
CA VAL A 156 -1.67 -1.64 2.30
C VAL A 156 -0.28 -1.06 2.53
N CYS A 157 -0.01 0.17 2.09
CA CYS A 157 1.29 0.84 2.27
C CYS A 157 1.71 0.92 3.73
N LEU A 158 0.82 1.39 4.62
CA LEU A 158 1.10 1.49 6.05
C LEU A 158 1.27 0.12 6.71
N THR A 159 0.48 -0.88 6.31
CA THR A 159 0.64 -2.24 6.83
C THR A 159 2.01 -2.82 6.47
N LYS A 160 2.49 -2.60 5.24
CA LYS A 160 3.84 -3.03 4.83
C LYS A 160 4.93 -2.31 5.63
N MET A 161 4.77 -1.00 5.86
CA MET A 161 5.69 -0.22 6.72
C MET A 161 5.74 -0.77 8.14
N PHE A 162 4.59 -1.05 8.74
CA PHE A 162 4.52 -1.65 10.06
C PHE A 162 5.25 -3.01 10.12
N LEU A 163 5.03 -3.87 9.13
CA LEU A 163 5.68 -5.18 9.06
C LEU A 163 7.21 -5.06 8.90
N ALA A 164 7.69 -4.10 8.10
CA ALA A 164 9.12 -3.83 7.97
C ALA A 164 9.75 -3.38 9.30
N ILE A 165 9.11 -2.43 10.01
CA ILE A 165 9.56 -1.98 11.34
C ILE A 165 9.63 -3.13 12.34
N GLN A 166 8.64 -4.05 12.31
CA GLN A 166 8.64 -5.23 13.18
C GLN A 166 9.76 -6.22 12.82
N ALA A 167 10.04 -6.41 11.54
CA ALA A 167 11.12 -7.29 11.08
C ALA A 167 12.49 -6.75 11.52
N ASP A 168 12.77 -5.46 11.30
CA ASP A 168 14.01 -4.81 11.73
C ASP A 168 14.23 -4.96 13.24
N LYS A 169 13.16 -4.80 14.03
CA LYS A 169 13.20 -4.99 15.49
C LYS A 169 13.52 -6.43 15.89
N GLN A 170 13.04 -7.42 15.15
CA GLN A 170 13.35 -8.83 15.40
C GLN A 170 14.81 -9.13 15.06
N ASP A 171 15.30 -8.65 13.92
CA ASP A 171 16.69 -8.84 13.51
C ASP A 171 17.67 -8.19 14.50
N LEU A 172 17.38 -6.97 14.97
CA LEU A 172 18.18 -6.31 16.02
C LEU A 172 18.18 -7.08 17.34
N LYS A 173 17.11 -7.80 17.68
CA LYS A 173 17.06 -8.65 18.89
C LYS A 173 17.80 -9.98 18.72
N LEU A 174 18.01 -10.44 17.50
CA LEU A 174 18.77 -11.67 17.21
C LEU A 174 20.29 -11.43 17.15
N VAL A 175 20.71 -10.16 17.02
CA VAL A 175 22.12 -9.73 16.98
C VAL A 175 22.63 -9.29 18.38
N ASN A 176 21.73 -9.11 19.35
CA ASN A 176 22.04 -8.81 20.76
C ASN A 176 22.00 -10.07 21.63
#